data_AF-A0A222EBG3-F1
#
_entry.id   AF-A0A222EBG3-F1
#
_cell.length_a   1.000
_cell.length_b   1.000
_cell.length_c   1.000
_cell.angle_alpha   90.00
_cell.angle_beta   90.00
_cell.angle_gamma   90.00
#
_symmetry.space_group_name_H-M   'P 1'
#
loop_
_entity.id
_entity.type
_entity.pdbx_description
1 polymer ?
#
loop_
_entity_poly.entity_id
_entity_poly.type
_entity_poly.pdbx_seq_one_letter_code
_entity_poly.pdbx_strand_id
1 'polypeptide(L)'
;MQITLKQLEIVHAIVIAGSISGSRTVLQLSQPTISQQLAKIEEELGTQLVSRGRAGKLTLTPAADFWNKTAGQLLGLPEWPCSRFSG
;
A
#
# COMPACT_ATOMS: atom_id res chain seq x y z
N MET A 1 9.32 15.96 -1.46
CA MET A 1 8.38 15.33 -2.41
C MET A 1 9.12 14.67 -3.57
N GLN A 2 9.75 13.54 -3.30
CA GLN A 2 10.31 12.64 -4.33
C GLN A 2 9.72 11.25 -4.08
N ILE A 3 8.53 11.01 -4.64
CA ILE A 3 7.92 9.68 -4.61
C ILE A 3 8.50 8.87 -5.77
N THR A 4 9.13 7.76 -5.45
CA THR A 4 9.74 6.84 -6.40
C THR A 4 8.75 5.79 -6.87
N LEU A 5 8.96 5.24 -8.06
CA LEU A 5 8.12 4.17 -8.62
C LEU A 5 8.05 2.95 -7.68
N LYS A 6 9.16 2.61 -7.03
CA LYS A 6 9.25 1.53 -6.03
C LYS A 6 8.30 1.75 -4.85
N GLN A 7 8.11 3.00 -4.40
CA GLN A 7 7.17 3.34 -3.33
C GLN A 7 5.73 3.11 -3.77
N LEU A 8 5.40 3.50 -5.01
CA LEU A 8 4.08 3.23 -5.60
C LEU A 8 3.81 1.73 -5.71
N GLU A 9 4.78 0.94 -6.18
CA GLU A 9 4.67 -0.52 -6.24
C GLU A 9 4.42 -1.12 -4.86
N ILE A 10 5.10 -0.59 -3.83
CA ILE A 10 4.93 -1.05 -2.45
C ILE A 10 3.52 -0.74 -1.94
N VAL A 11 3.03 0.47 -2.16
CA VAL A 11 1.66 0.85 -1.79
C VAL A 11 0.65 -0.03 -2.51
N HIS A 12 0.81 -0.21 -3.83
CA HIS A 12 -0.05 -1.06 -4.64
C HIS A 12 -0.06 -2.51 -4.14
N ALA A 13 1.10 -3.09 -3.84
CA ALA A 13 1.20 -4.45 -3.33
C ALA A 13 0.61 -4.60 -1.92
N ILE A 14 0.76 -3.61 -1.04
CA ILE A 14 0.13 -3.61 0.31
C ILE A 14 -1.39 -3.52 0.19
N VAL A 15 -1.87 -2.65 -0.70
CA VAL A 15 -3.30 -2.49 -0.99
C VAL A 15 -3.85 -3.81 -1.54
N ILE A 16 -3.21 -4.42 -2.54
CA ILE A 16 -3.62 -5.72 -3.10
C ILE A 16 -3.59 -6.84 -2.07
N ALA A 17 -2.54 -6.91 -1.24
CA ALA A 17 -2.38 -7.96 -0.26
C ALA A 17 -3.26 -7.78 0.98
N GLY A 18 -3.81 -6.58 1.20
CA GLY A 18 -4.55 -6.20 2.41
C GLY A 18 -3.71 -6.30 3.70
N SER A 19 -2.40 -6.51 3.58
CA SER A 19 -1.49 -6.70 4.72
C SER A 19 -0.04 -6.49 4.32
N ILE A 20 0.76 -5.93 5.24
CA ILE A 20 2.22 -5.81 5.05
C ILE A 20 2.83 -7.20 4.86
N SER A 21 2.40 -8.19 5.65
CA SER A 21 2.94 -9.54 5.58
C SER A 21 2.71 -10.21 4.24
N GLY A 22 1.56 -10.01 3.59
CA GLY A 22 1.24 -10.56 2.27
C GLY A 22 1.98 -9.84 1.14
N SER A 23 2.21 -8.53 1.27
CA SER A 23 2.97 -7.76 0.26
C SER A 23 4.42 -8.21 0.11
N ARG A 24 5.02 -8.80 1.15
CA ARG A 24 6.37 -9.40 1.09
C ARG A 24 6.49 -10.50 0.05
N THR A 25 5.45 -11.33 -0.09
CA THR A 25 5.44 -12.42 -1.06
C THR A 25 5.35 -11.88 -2.48
N VAL A 26 4.63 -10.77 -2.68
CA VAL A 26 4.48 -10.11 -3.98
C VAL A 26 5.75 -9.38 -4.39
N LEU A 27 6.34 -8.61 -3.48
CA LEU A 27 7.49 -7.75 -3.76
C LEU A 27 8.84 -8.45 -3.57
N GLN A 28 8.83 -9.64 -2.96
CA GLN A 28 10.04 -10.36 -2.51
C GLN A 28 10.96 -9.50 -1.63
N LEU A 29 10.36 -8.57 -0.87
CA LEU A 29 11.05 -7.68 0.05
C LEU A 29 10.84 -8.10 1.51
N SER A 30 11.79 -7.72 2.35
CA SER A 30 11.69 -7.94 3.79
C SER A 30 10.63 -7.04 4.41
N GLN A 31 9.99 -7.52 5.49
CA GLN A 31 9.02 -6.73 6.27
C GLN A 31 9.56 -5.35 6.70
N PRO A 32 10.79 -5.22 7.24
CA PRO A 32 11.30 -3.91 7.67
C PRO A 32 11.52 -2.96 6.48
N THR A 33 11.93 -3.47 5.31
CA THR A 33 12.04 -2.63 4.10
C THR A 33 10.68 -2.07 3.69
N ILE A 34 9.65 -2.91 3.68
CA ILE A 34 8.29 -2.49 3.32
C ILE A 34 7.75 -1.49 4.35
N SER A 35 7.90 -1.75 5.64
CA SER A 35 7.46 -0.82 6.70
C SER A 35 8.18 0.52 6.66
N GLN A 36 9.50 0.54 6.43
CA GLN A 36 10.26 1.79 6.32
C GLN A 36 9.81 2.60 5.10
N GLN A 37 9.62 1.93 3.97
CA GLN A 37 9.26 2.59 2.72
C GLN A 37 7.81 3.09 2.73
N LEU A 38 6.92 2.37 3.41
CA LEU A 38 5.57 2.81 3.72
C LEU A 38 5.57 4.01 4.67
N ALA A 39 6.32 3.96 5.78
CA ALA A 39 6.40 5.10 6.70
C ALA A 39 6.93 6.35 5.99
N LYS A 40 7.94 6.19 5.11
CA LYS A 40 8.49 7.29 4.32
C LYS A 40 7.48 7.88 3.35
N ILE A 41 6.66 7.06 2.68
CA ILE A 41 5.62 7.61 1.80
C ILE A 41 4.51 8.26 2.61
N GLU A 42 4.11 7.70 3.75
CA GLU A 42 3.12 8.30 4.65
C GLU A 42 3.58 9.66 5.19
N GLU A 43 4.87 9.79 5.51
CA GLU A 43 5.49 11.05 5.92
C GLU A 43 5.52 12.08 4.79
N GLU A 44 5.97 11.69 3.58
CA GLU A 44 6.01 12.57 2.41
C GLU A 44 4.60 13.02 1.97
N LEU A 45 3.60 12.16 2.17
CA LEU A 45 2.20 12.45 1.84
C LEU A 45 1.45 13.17 2.97
N GLY A 46 2.00 13.18 4.19
CA GLY A 46 1.33 13.67 5.39
C GLY A 46 0.04 12.92 5.72
N THR A 47 -0.13 11.69 5.21
CA THR A 47 -1.35 10.90 5.39
C THR A 47 -1.02 9.44 5.64
N GLN A 48 -1.79 8.79 6.50
CA GLN A 48 -1.66 7.34 6.71
C GLN A 48 -2.35 6.60 5.58
N LEU A 49 -1.63 5.69 4.94
CA LEU A 49 -2.16 4.77 3.94
C LEU A 49 -2.69 3.49 4.61
N VAL A 50 -2.17 3.16 5.79
CA VAL A 50 -2.66 1.99 6.54
C VAL A 50 -2.96 2.34 7.99
N SER A 51 -4.15 1.93 8.43
CA SER A 51 -4.61 2.09 9.79
C SER A 51 -4.68 0.74 10.51
N ARG A 52 -4.44 0.73 11.81
CA ARG A 52 -4.54 -0.47 12.65
C ARG A 52 -5.99 -0.63 13.10
N GLY A 53 -6.69 -1.62 12.54
CA GLY A 53 -8.09 -1.91 12.87
C GLY A 53 -8.27 -2.60 14.24
N ARG A 54 -9.52 -2.73 14.68
CA ARG A 54 -9.97 -3.19 16.02
C ARG A 54 -9.57 -4.63 16.43
N ALA A 55 -8.85 -5.38 15.59
CA ALA A 55 -8.43 -6.75 15.88
C ALA A 55 -6.97 -7.04 15.47
N GLY A 56 -6.14 -6.00 15.31
CA GLY A 56 -4.76 -6.15 14.82
C GLY A 56 -4.65 -6.38 13.30
N LYS A 57 -5.78 -6.42 12.58
CA LYS A 57 -5.82 -6.47 11.12
C LYS A 57 -5.50 -5.09 10.55
N LEU A 58 -4.52 -5.03 9.64
CA LEU A 58 -4.25 -3.80 8.89
C LEU A 58 -5.48 -3.47 8.02
N THR A 59 -5.95 -2.24 8.14
CA THR A 59 -7.08 -1.72 7.38
C THR A 59 -6.57 -0.60 6.48
N LEU A 60 -6.90 -0.66 5.19
CA LEU A 60 -6.51 0.37 4.24
C LEU A 60 -7.32 1.64 4.48
N THR A 61 -6.67 2.80 4.44
CA THR A 61 -7.35 4.09 4.53
C THR A 61 -7.89 4.50 3.15
N PRO A 62 -8.82 5.48 3.08
CA PRO A 62 -9.27 6.04 1.82
C PRO A 62 -8.12 6.63 0.97
N ALA A 63 -7.07 7.15 1.63
CA ALA A 63 -5.88 7.66 0.96
C ALA A 63 -5.12 6.53 0.22
N ALA A 64 -5.04 5.33 0.81
CA ALA A 64 -4.44 4.17 0.16
C ALA A 64 -5.13 3.81 -1.17
N ASP A 65 -6.46 3.88 -1.22
CA ASP A 65 -7.23 3.61 -2.44
C ASP A 65 -6.94 4.64 -3.54
N PHE A 66 -6.85 5.92 -3.16
CA PHE A 66 -6.50 7.00 -4.07
C PHE A 66 -5.10 6.83 -4.68
N TRP A 67 -4.11 6.53 -3.83
CA TRP A 67 -2.74 6.29 -4.28
C TRP A 67 -2.60 4.99 -5.07
N ASN A 68 -3.39 3.97 -4.76
CA ASN A 68 -3.46 2.75 -5.55
C ASN A 68 -3.97 2.99 -6.97
N LYS A 69 -5.03 3.79 -7.13
CA LYS A 69 -5.54 4.18 -8.46
C LYS A 69 -4.50 4.98 -9.24
N THR A 70 -3.85 5.93 -8.58
CA THR A 70 -2.76 6.71 -9.17
C THR A 70 -1.60 5.82 -9.59
N ALA A 71 -1.22 4.84 -8.76
CA ALA A 71 -0.19 3.87 -9.07
C ALA A 71 -0.58 2.99 -10.26
N GLY A 72 -1.83 2.53 -10.34
CA GLY A 72 -2.34 1.78 -11.49
C GLY A 72 -2.23 2.57 -12.80
N GLN A 73 -2.60 3.85 -12.79
CA GLN A 73 -2.49 4.74 -13.94
C GLN A 73 -1.04 4.95 -14.38
N LEU A 74 -0.12 5.14 -13.43
CA LEU A 74 1.30 5.40 -13.72
C LEU A 74 2.07 4.14 -14.10
N LEU A 75 1.73 2.99 -13.52
CA LEU A 75 2.36 1.69 -13.79
C LEU A 75 1.73 0.97 -14.98
N GLY A 76 0.61 1.46 -15.52
CA GLY A 76 -0.17 0.77 -16.55
C GLY A 76 -0.78 -0.55 -16.05
N LEU A 77 -1.02 -0.66 -14.74
CA LEU A 77 -1.57 -1.86 -14.10
C LEU A 77 -3.10 -1.76 -14.03
N PRO A 78 -3.82 -2.89 -14.19
CA PRO A 78 -5.27 -2.91 -14.07
C PRO A 78 -5.70 -2.50 -12.65
N GLU A 79 -6.73 -1.67 -12.56
CA GLU A 79 -7.35 -1.30 -11.29
C GLU A 79 -7.91 -2.53 -10.59
N TRP A 80 -7.45 -2.80 -9.36
CA TRP A 80 -7.99 -3.91 -8.58
C TRP A 80 -9.26 -3.45 -7.84
N PRO A 81 -10.40 -4.14 -7.99
CA PRO A 81 -11.63 -3.74 -7.31
C PRO A 81 -11.48 -3.95 -5.79
N CYS A 82 -11.70 -2.88 -5.04
CA CYS A 82 -11.62 -2.82 -3.57
C CYS A 82 -12.62 -3.78 -2.86
N SER A 83 -13.53 -4.42 -3.59
CA SER A 83 -14.58 -5.32 -3.09
C SER A 83 -14.07 -6.66 -2.52
N ARG A 84 -12.78 -6.99 -2.65
CA ARG A 84 -12.19 -8.22 -2.08
C ARG A 84 -11.75 -8.10 -0.62
N PHE A 85 -11.73 -6.91 -0.04
CA PHE A 85 -11.16 -6.66 1.30
C PHE A 85 -12.15 -6.76 2.48
N SER A 86 -13.40 -7.15 2.23
CA SER A 86 -14.46 -7.28 3.24
C SER A 86 -14.60 -8.69 3.85
N GLY A 87 -13.58 -9.55 3.78
CA GLY A 87 -13.54 -10.86 4.42
C GLY A 87 -12.63 -10.89 5.63
#